data_AF-A0A353BWH4-F1
#
_entry.id   AF-A0A353BWH4-F1
#
_cell.length_a   1.000
_cell.length_b   1.000
_cell.length_c   1.000
_cell.angle_alpha   90.00
_cell.angle_beta   90.00
_cell.angle_gamma   90.00
#
_symmetry.space_group_name_H-M   'P 1'
#
loop_
_entity.id
_entity.type
_entity.pdbx_description
1 polymer ?
#
loop_
_entity_poly.entity_id
_entity_poly.type
_entity_poly.pdbx_seq_one_letter_code
_entity_poly.pdbx_strand_id
1 'polypeptide(L)' 'MQVIDYVNWAVYRAYTIREMRYFNTIRNKVSLLVDLYDTAKPRWGNFYNRKNEFDINKISPL' A
#
# COMPACT_ATOMS: atom_id res chain seq x y z
N MET A 1 -5.80 -9.09 -18.35
CA MET A 1 -5.48 -8.29 -17.15
C MET A 1 -5.55 -6.83 -17.54
N GLN A 2 -6.49 -6.10 -16.97
CA GLN A 2 -6.52 -4.66 -17.10
C GLN A 2 -5.49 -4.05 -16.15
N VAL A 3 -5.11 -2.78 -16.38
CA VAL A 3 -4.15 -2.06 -15.53
C VAL A 3 -4.62 -2.03 -14.08
N ILE A 4 -5.93 -1.90 -13.87
CA ILE A 4 -6.54 -1.85 -12.53
C ILE A 4 -6.36 -3.18 -11.77
N ASP A 5 -6.46 -4.32 -12.46
CA ASP A 5 -6.29 -5.64 -11.86
C ASP A 5 -4.86 -5.82 -11.35
N TYR A 6 -3.87 -5.38 -12.15
CA TYR A 6 -2.47 -5.44 -11.76
C TYR A 6 -2.16 -4.56 -10.55
N VAL A 7 -2.75 -3.36 -10.49
CA VAL A 7 -2.59 -2.45 -9.34
C VAL A 7 -3.13 -3.08 -8.07
N ASN A 8 -4.35 -3.61 -8.11
CA ASN A 8 -4.96 -4.29 -6.97
C ASN A 8 -4.16 -5.52 -6.54
N TRP A 9 -3.71 -6.32 -7.51
CA TRP A 9 -2.87 -7.49 -7.25
C TRP A 9 -1.53 -7.13 -6.60
N ALA A 10 -0.85 -6.09 -7.11
CA ALA A 10 0.42 -5.64 -6.56
C ALA A 10 0.29 -5.10 -5.12
N VAL A 11 -0.78 -4.33 -4.85
CA VAL A 11 -1.10 -3.85 -3.49
C VAL A 11 -1.41 -5.03 -2.55
N TYR A 12 -2.26 -5.96 -2.98
CA TYR A 12 -2.62 -7.15 -2.21
C TYR A 12 -1.39 -7.98 -1.85
N ARG A 13 -0.50 -8.25 -2.82
CA ARG A 13 0.76 -8.98 -2.61
C ARG A 13 1.68 -8.28 -1.61
N ALA A 14 1.80 -6.96 -1.71
CA ALA A 14 2.62 -6.18 -0.81
C ALA A 14 2.09 -6.25 0.63
N TYR A 15 0.76 -6.23 0.81
CA TYR A 15 0.13 -6.30 2.12
C TYR A 15 0.15 -7.70 2.75
N THR A 16 -0.20 -8.75 1.99
CA THR A 16 -0.38 -10.11 2.52
C THR A 16 0.88 -10.97 2.50
N ILE A 17 1.62 -10.94 1.40
CA ILE A 17 2.77 -11.85 1.16
C ILE A 17 4.10 -11.16 1.47
N ARG A 18 4.05 -9.87 1.80
CA ARG A 18 5.20 -9.05 2.11
C ARG A 18 6.18 -8.81 0.96
N GLU A 19 5.69 -8.91 -0.27
CA GLU A 19 6.49 -8.68 -1.48
C GLU A 19 6.30 -7.29 -2.08
N MET A 20 7.27 -6.40 -1.83
CA MET A 20 7.23 -5.01 -2.28
C MET A 20 7.64 -4.81 -3.76
N ARG A 21 8.31 -5.80 -4.39
CA ARG A 21 8.89 -5.67 -5.74
C ARG A 21 7.89 -5.20 -6.81
N TYR A 22 6.67 -5.73 -6.77
CA TYR A 22 5.65 -5.42 -7.78
C TYR A 22 5.00 -4.06 -7.54
N PHE A 23 4.78 -3.72 -6.28
CA PHE A 23 4.28 -2.41 -5.89
C PHE A 23 5.32 -1.32 -6.21
N ASN A 24 6.62 -1.58 -6.01
CA ASN A 24 7.70 -0.65 -6.37
C ASN A 24 7.63 -0.20 -7.83
N THR A 25 7.32 -1.11 -8.76
CA THR A 25 7.21 -0.80 -10.19
C THR A 25 6.10 0.21 -10.50
N ILE A 26 5.00 0.17 -9.73
CA ILE A 26 3.84 1.06 -9.91
C ILE A 26 3.77 2.19 -8.88
N ARG A 27 4.74 2.25 -7.96
CA ARG A 27 4.75 3.18 -6.83
C ARG A 27 4.54 4.63 -7.24
N ASN A 28 5.20 5.05 -8.32
CA ASN A 28 5.10 6.42 -8.85
C ASN A 28 3.74 6.74 -9.49
N LYS A 29 2.93 5.71 -9.78
CA LYS A 29 1.57 5.82 -10.34
C LYS A 29 0.49 5.82 -9.25
N VAL A 30 0.81 5.37 -8.03
CA VAL A 30 -0.11 5.39 -6.89
C VAL A 30 0.06 6.71 -6.13
N SER A 31 -0.94 7.58 -6.21
CA SER A 31 -0.91 8.90 -5.54
C SER A 31 -1.24 8.82 -4.05
N LEU A 32 -2.17 7.94 -3.69
CA LEU A 32 -2.67 7.74 -2.34
C LEU A 32 -3.02 6.26 -2.13
N LEU A 33 -2.61 5.72 -1.00
CA LEU A 33 -2.98 4.39 -0.53
C LEU A 33 -3.40 4.51 0.93
N VAL A 34 -4.54 3.92 1.29
CA VAL A 34 -5.11 4.02 2.64
C VAL A 34 -5.24 2.62 3.20
N ASP A 35 -4.65 2.39 4.37
CA ASP A 35 -4.90 1.18 5.15
C ASP A 35 -6.19 1.36 5.96
N LEU A 36 -7.24 0.65 5.57
CA LEU A 36 -8.55 0.72 6.23
C LEU A 36 -8.61 -0.09 7.53
N TYR A 37 -7.70 -1.05 7.71
CA TYR A 37 -7.70 -1.94 8.86
C TYR A 37 -6.88 -1.39 10.03
N ASP A 38 -6.04 -0.40 9.76
CA ASP A 38 -5.26 0.31 10.78
C ASP A 38 -6.12 1.31 11.58
N THR A 39 -6.97 0.77 12.46
CA THR A 39 -7.87 1.53 13.35
C THR A 39 -7.15 2.10 14.57
N ALA A 40 -5.92 1.65 14.85
CA ALA A 40 -5.12 2.08 15.99
C ALA A 40 -4.42 3.43 15.76
N LYS A 41 -4.18 3.82 14.50
CA LYS A 41 -3.53 5.11 14.19
C LYS A 41 -4.56 6.25 14.06
N PRO A 42 -4.38 7.37 14.77
CA PRO A 42 -5.31 8.49 14.71
C PRO A 42 -5.26 9.18 13.34
N ARG A 43 -6.43 9.24 12.67
CA ARG A 43 -6.87 10.06 11.51
C ARG A 43 -6.00 10.17 10.24
N TRP A 44 -4.67 10.12 10.30
CA TRP A 44 -3.76 10.39 9.18
C TRP A 44 -2.56 9.44 9.11
N GLY A 45 -2.37 8.57 10.11
CA GLY A 45 -1.22 7.66 10.17
C GLY A 45 -1.29 6.43 9.24
N ASN A 46 -2.47 6.15 8.70
CA ASN A 46 -2.76 5.06 7.76
C ASN A 46 -2.82 5.52 6.30
N PHE A 47 -2.51 6.79 6.03
CA PHE A 47 -2.47 7.36 4.69
C PHE A 47 -1.04 7.37 4.17
N TYR A 48 -0.84 6.71 3.04
CA TYR A 48 0.42 6.66 2.34
C TYR A 48 0.32 7.46 1.05
N ASN A 49 1.21 8.42 0.89
CA ASN A 49 1.25 9.32 -0.25
C ASN A 49 2.71 9.54 -0.67
N ARG A 50 2.96 10.42 -1.63
CA ARG A 50 4.32 10.70 -2.11
C ARG A 50 5.28 11.23 -1.04
N LYS A 51 4.78 11.83 0.05
CA LYS A 51 5.58 12.33 1.18
C LYS A 51 5.76 11.28 2.28
N ASN A 52 4.72 10.49 2.54
CA ASN A 52 4.75 9.35 3.45
C ASN A 52 4.57 8.07 2.64
N GLU A 53 5.68 7.56 2.11
CA GLU A 53 5.59 6.42 1.22
C GLU A 53 5.15 5.16 1.96
N PHE A 54 4.38 4.32 1.25
CA PHE A 54 4.01 2.99 1.69
C PHE A 54 5.27 2.13 1.85
N ASP A 55 5.38 1.52 3.02
CA ASP A 55 6.40 0.56 3.37
C ASP A 55 5.77 -0.51 4.26
N ILE A 56 6.23 -1.74 4.09
CA ILE A 56 5.70 -2.88 4.79
C ILE A 56 5.97 -2.89 6.29
N ASN A 57 6.98 -2.15 6.74
CA ASN A 57 7.28 -2.05 8.15
C ASN A 57 6.37 -1.04 8.86
N LYS A 58 5.63 -0.23 8.09
CA LYS A 58 4.72 0.80 8.62
C LYS A 58 3.27 0.33 8.73
N ILE A 59 2.90 -0.78 8.09
CA ILE A 59 1.54 -1.30 8.14
C ILE A 59 1.30 -2.03 9.45
N SER A 60 0.06 -2.00 9.92
CA SER A 60 -0.35 -2.81 11.06
C SER A 60 -0.30 -4.29 10.68
N PRO A 61 0.22 -5.18 11.53
CA PRO A 61 0.15 -6.61 11.28
C PRO A 61 -1.31 -7.03 11.22
N LEU A 62 -1.67 -7.77 10.16
CA LEU A 62 -2.93 -8.50 10.06
C LEU A 62 -3.04 -9.53 11.18
#